data_AF-A0A6J6F0T7-F1
#
_entry.id   AF-A0A6J6F0T7-F1
#
_cell.length_a   1.000
_cell.length_b   1.000
_cell.length_c   1.000
_cell.angle_alpha   90.00
_cell.angle_beta   90.00
_cell.angle_gamma   90.00
#
_symmetry.space_group_name_H-M   'P 1'
#
loop_
_entity.id
_entity.type
_entity.pdbx_description
1 polymer ?
#
loop_
_entity_poly.entity_id
_entity_poly.type
_entity_poly.pdbx_seq_one_letter_code
_entity_poly.pdbx_strand_id
1 'polypeptide(L)'
;MTVTLGETTVVEGVYVPLGLIRVAVAPAGLPVDVVIDGVSRNQFGAYLYLEAGSYEVCGTQAVGFTSPACQTVTVSSGTQTDLTLTYTSSP
;
A
#
# COMPACT_ATOMS: atom_id res chain seq x y z
N MET A 1 -19.03 26.94 -14.10
CA MET A 1 -19.70 27.51 -12.91
C MET A 1 -19.93 28.98 -13.17
N THR A 2 -21.18 29.39 -13.31
CA THR A 2 -21.56 30.80 -13.48
C THR A 2 -22.12 31.28 -12.15
N VAL A 3 -21.52 32.33 -11.57
CA VAL A 3 -21.98 32.90 -10.30
C VAL A 3 -22.92 34.07 -10.61
N THR A 4 -24.16 34.00 -10.13
CA THR A 4 -25.16 35.06 -10.28
C THR A 4 -25.09 36.00 -9.07
N LEU A 5 -25.19 37.32 -9.31
CA LEU A 5 -25.20 38.32 -8.24
C LEU A 5 -26.42 38.10 -7.33
N GLY A 6 -26.17 37.98 -6.02
CA GLY A 6 -27.22 37.78 -5.01
C GLY A 6 -27.61 36.33 -4.74
N GLU A 7 -27.00 35.37 -5.43
CA GLU A 7 -27.21 33.93 -5.19
C GLU A 7 -26.00 33.27 -4.54
N THR A 8 -26.24 32.37 -3.60
CA THR A 8 -25.22 31.49 -3.04
C THR A 8 -24.95 30.35 -4.03
N THR A 9 -23.73 30.27 -4.58
CA THR A 9 -23.31 29.11 -5.36
C THR A 9 -22.73 28.05 -4.42
N VAL A 10 -23.37 26.88 -4.33
CA VAL A 10 -22.87 25.74 -3.57
C VAL A 10 -21.96 24.90 -4.46
N VAL A 11 -20.76 24.58 -3.95
CA VAL A 11 -19.87 23.59 -4.55
C VAL A 11 -19.78 22.42 -3.59
N GLU A 12 -20.25 21.26 -4.01
CA GLU A 12 -20.13 20.02 -3.24
C GLU A 12 -18.86 19.28 -3.66
N GLY A 13 -18.06 18.87 -2.67
CA GLY A 13 -16.94 17.96 -2.85
C GLY A 13 -17.30 16.59 -2.31
N VAL A 14 -16.96 15.52 -3.05
CA VAL A 14 -17.08 14.16 -2.55
C VAL A 14 -15.78 13.78 -1.84
N TYR A 15 -15.89 13.36 -0.59
CA TYR A 15 -14.77 12.77 0.15
C TYR A 15 -14.91 11.25 0.16
N VAL A 16 -13.86 10.55 -0.29
CA VAL A 16 -13.76 9.10 -0.19
C VAL A 16 -12.60 8.77 0.76
N PRO A 17 -12.83 8.04 1.86
CA PRO A 17 -11.76 7.71 2.79
C PRO A 17 -10.78 6.71 2.16
N LEU A 18 -9.49 6.93 2.38
CA LEU A 18 -8.45 5.98 2.02
C LEU A 18 -8.47 4.75 2.95
N GLY A 19 -7.95 3.62 2.47
CA GLY A 19 -7.61 2.47 3.30
C GLY A 19 -6.13 2.46 3.67
N LEU A 20 -5.77 1.88 4.81
CA LEU A 20 -4.38 1.69 5.22
C LEU A 20 -3.91 0.30 4.82
N ILE A 21 -2.79 0.20 4.09
CA ILE A 21 -2.07 -1.07 3.94
C ILE A 21 -0.84 -1.07 4.84
N ARG A 22 -0.66 -2.16 5.60
CA ARG A 22 0.51 -2.43 6.44
C ARG A 22 1.21 -3.69 5.94
N VAL A 23 2.38 -3.52 5.33
CA VAL A 23 3.19 -4.63 4.84
C VAL A 23 4.42 -4.77 5.74
N ALA A 24 4.49 -5.86 6.49
CA ALA A 24 5.65 -6.24 7.27
C ALA A 24 6.57 -7.19 6.48
N VAL A 25 7.85 -7.23 6.86
CA VAL A 25 8.84 -8.17 6.34
C VAL A 25 9.28 -9.10 7.47
N ALA A 26 9.31 -10.40 7.19
CA ALA A 26 9.84 -11.42 8.10
C ALA A 26 10.96 -12.22 7.41
N PRO A 27 12.09 -12.51 8.08
CA PRO A 27 12.43 -12.07 9.44
C PRO A 27 12.67 -10.55 9.52
N ALA A 28 12.43 -9.97 10.70
CA ALA A 28 12.64 -8.55 10.94
C ALA A 28 14.12 -8.17 10.76
N GLY A 29 14.38 -6.98 10.21
CA GLY A 29 15.74 -6.50 9.93
C GLY A 29 16.30 -6.93 8.58
N LEU A 30 15.51 -7.62 7.74
CA LEU A 30 15.90 -7.93 6.37
C LEU A 30 15.75 -6.69 5.46
N PRO A 31 16.82 -6.20 4.80
CA PRO A 31 16.82 -4.95 4.02
C PRO A 31 16.23 -5.13 2.61
N VAL A 32 14.98 -5.55 2.53
CA VAL A 32 14.23 -5.65 1.26
C VAL A 32 13.32 -4.45 1.08
N ASP A 33 13.15 -4.05 -0.17
CA ASP A 33 12.19 -3.05 -0.55
C ASP A 33 10.82 -3.71 -0.72
N VAL A 34 9.81 -3.14 -0.08
CA VAL A 34 8.42 -3.46 -0.36
C VAL A 34 8.00 -2.67 -1.59
N VAL A 35 7.59 -3.40 -2.62
CA VAL A 35 7.15 -2.88 -3.90
C VAL A 35 5.63 -3.05 -4.00
N ILE A 36 4.92 -1.97 -4.32
CA ILE A 36 3.48 -1.98 -4.53
C ILE A 36 3.19 -1.45 -5.91
N ASP A 37 2.52 -2.26 -6.75
CA ASP A 37 2.26 -2.00 -8.17
C ASP A 37 3.52 -1.58 -8.94
N GLY A 38 4.62 -2.30 -8.70
CA GLY A 38 5.91 -2.03 -9.33
C GLY A 38 6.67 -0.82 -8.77
N VAL A 39 6.11 -0.06 -7.81
CA VAL A 39 6.76 1.09 -7.19
C VAL A 39 7.34 0.73 -5.83
N SER A 40 8.66 0.89 -5.65
CA SER A 40 9.29 0.74 -4.34
C SER A 40 8.76 1.80 -3.38
N ARG A 41 8.20 1.36 -2.24
CA ARG A 41 7.57 2.22 -1.25
C ARG A 41 8.48 2.48 -0.05
N ASN A 42 9.10 1.43 0.48
CA ASN A 42 9.99 1.55 1.63
C ASN A 42 10.82 0.26 1.85
N GLN A 43 11.97 0.40 2.51
CA GLN A 43 12.80 -0.71 2.94
C GLN A 43 12.37 -1.19 4.34
N PHE A 44 12.45 -2.50 4.61
CA PHE A 44 12.08 -3.16 5.89
C PHE A 44 10.58 -3.20 6.22
N GLY A 45 9.70 -2.80 5.30
CA GLY A 45 8.25 -2.76 5.50
C GLY A 45 7.63 -1.44 5.02
N ALA A 46 6.37 -1.47 4.60
CA ALA A 46 5.67 -0.30 4.07
C ALA A 46 4.30 -0.09 4.74
N TYR A 47 4.01 1.17 5.08
CA TYR A 47 2.76 1.58 5.72
C TYR A 47 2.25 2.84 5.03
N LEU A 48 1.12 2.74 4.34
CA LEU A 48 0.63 3.84 3.51
C LEU A 48 -0.88 3.81 3.34
N TYR A 49 -1.45 5.00 3.18
CA TYR A 49 -2.85 5.16 2.82
C TYR A 49 -3.00 5.14 1.30
N LEU A 50 -3.89 4.29 0.81
CA LEU A 50 -4.18 4.08 -0.60
C LEU A 50 -5.68 4.16 -0.85
N GLU A 51 -6.06 4.45 -2.09
CA GLU A 51 -7.46 4.36 -2.48
C GLU A 51 -7.96 2.92 -2.34
N ALA A 52 -9.29 2.75 -2.25
CA ALA A 52 -9.84 1.41 -2.25
C ALA A 52 -9.58 0.75 -3.61
N GLY A 53 -8.99 -0.45 -3.60
CA GLY A 53 -8.50 -1.07 -4.81
C GLY A 53 -7.75 -2.38 -4.56
N SER A 54 -7.36 -3.03 -5.66
CA SER A 54 -6.50 -4.21 -5.64
C SER A 54 -5.07 -3.79 -5.93
N TYR A 55 -4.14 -4.23 -5.10
CA TYR A 55 -2.72 -3.89 -5.17
C TYR A 55 -1.87 -5.15 -5.25
N GLU A 56 -0.88 -5.17 -6.13
CA GLU A 56 0.15 -6.21 -6.12
C GLU A 56 1.28 -5.80 -5.18
N VAL A 57 1.58 -6.66 -4.20
CA VAL A 57 2.63 -6.45 -3.22
C VAL A 57 3.73 -7.48 -3.41
N CYS A 58 4.94 -7.01 -3.68
CA CYS A 58 6.13 -7.82 -3.84
C CYS A 58 7.22 -7.35 -2.86
N GLY A 59 8.19 -8.21 -2.60
CA GLY A 59 9.44 -7.82 -1.95
C GLY A 59 10.62 -8.03 -2.90
N THR A 60 11.66 -7.22 -2.79
CA THR A 60 12.88 -7.44 -3.57
C THR A 60 13.66 -8.67 -3.09
N GLN A 61 14.54 -9.19 -3.94
CA GLN A 61 15.41 -10.29 -3.60
C GLN A 61 16.46 -9.86 -2.55
N ALA A 62 16.58 -10.61 -1.46
CA ALA A 62 17.67 -10.47 -0.50
C ALA A 62 18.71 -11.59 -0.67
N VAL A 63 19.99 -11.27 -0.49
CA VAL A 63 21.07 -12.26 -0.54
C VAL A 63 20.91 -13.26 0.62
N GLY A 64 21.00 -14.56 0.32
CA GLY A 64 20.86 -15.63 1.33
C GLY A 64 19.43 -15.94 1.75
N PHE A 65 18.42 -15.39 1.04
CA PHE A 65 17.01 -15.65 1.30
C PHE A 65 16.26 -15.97 0.01
N THR A 66 15.19 -16.75 0.10
CA THR A 66 14.22 -16.93 -0.98
C THR A 66 13.10 -15.92 -0.78
N SER A 67 12.82 -15.11 -1.81
CA SER A 67 11.71 -14.18 -1.79
C SER A 67 10.36 -14.91 -1.83
N PRO A 68 9.34 -14.45 -1.09
CA PRO A 68 7.97 -14.90 -1.33
C PRO A 68 7.51 -14.48 -2.72
N ALA A 69 6.51 -15.18 -3.25
CA ALA A 69 5.80 -14.72 -4.45
C ALA A 69 5.08 -13.40 -4.17
N CYS A 70 4.85 -12.61 -5.22
CA CYS A 70 4.00 -11.43 -5.14
C CYS A 70 2.58 -11.81 -4.70
N GLN A 71 1.97 -10.99 -3.86
CA GLN A 71 0.65 -11.22 -3.28
C GLN A 71 -0.29 -10.10 -3.71
N THR A 72 -1.46 -10.46 -4.23
CA THR A 72 -2.52 -9.50 -4.51
C THR A 72 -3.36 -9.27 -3.27
N VAL A 73 -3.53 -8.00 -2.89
CA VAL A 73 -4.27 -7.61 -1.69
C VAL A 73 -5.30 -6.55 -2.02
N THR A 74 -6.51 -6.71 -1.48
CA THR A 74 -7.56 -5.69 -1.58
C THR A 74 -7.49 -4.73 -0.39
N VAL A 75 -7.40 -3.44 -0.69
CA VAL A 75 -7.51 -2.36 0.29
C VAL A 75 -8.93 -1.81 0.24
N SER A 76 -9.57 -1.73 1.40
CA SER A 76 -10.92 -1.17 1.55
C SER A 76 -10.86 0.20 2.22
N SER A 77 -11.71 1.13 1.77
CA SER A 77 -11.80 2.48 2.31
C SER A 77 -12.06 2.47 3.82
N GLY A 78 -11.31 3.26 4.59
CA GLY A 78 -11.46 3.37 6.04
C GLY A 78 -11.04 2.14 6.84
N THR A 79 -10.43 1.13 6.20
CA THR A 79 -10.03 -0.13 6.83
C THR A 79 -8.50 -0.27 6.80
N GLN A 80 -7.95 -1.02 7.76
CA GLN A 80 -6.55 -1.46 7.74
C GLN A 80 -6.45 -2.88 7.18
N THR A 81 -5.55 -3.10 6.24
CA THR A 81 -5.20 -4.40 5.70
C THR A 81 -3.74 -4.72 6.04
N ASP A 82 -3.51 -5.82 6.75
CA ASP A 82 -2.17 -6.28 7.14
C ASP A 82 -1.68 -7.42 6.24
N LEU A 83 -0.42 -7.35 5.82
CA LEU A 83 0.27 -8.35 5.01
C LEU A 83 1.67 -8.58 5.59
N THR A 84 2.17 -9.82 5.55
CA THR A 84 3.57 -10.12 5.86
C THR A 84 4.24 -10.83 4.69
N LEU A 85 5.36 -10.28 4.23
CA LEU A 85 6.26 -10.94 3.28
C LEU A 85 7.24 -11.81 4.06
N THR A 86 7.07 -13.13 3.96
CA THR A 86 7.89 -14.10 4.69
C THR A 86 8.97 -14.66 3.79
N TYR A 87 10.21 -14.33 4.10
CA TYR A 87 11.41 -14.84 3.45
C TYR A 87 11.92 -16.07 4.18
N THR A 88 12.37 -17.06 3.42
CA THR A 88 13.02 -18.26 3.97
C THR A 88 14.52 -18.19 3.70
N SER A 89 15.35 -18.51 4.69
CA SER A 89 16.80 -18.56 4.49
C SER A 89 17.14 -19.60 3.41
N SER A 90 17.90 -19.20 2.39
CA SER A 90 18.54 -20.13 1.45
C SER A 90 20.02 -20.19 1.82
N PRO A 91 20.51 -21.33 2.33
CA PRO A 91 21.94 -21.54 2.55
C PRO A 91 22.73 -21.54 1.24
#